data_AF-A0A7L2Q4N2-F1
#
_entry.id   AF-A0A7L2Q4N2-F1
#
_cell.length_a   1.000
_cell.length_b   1.000
_cell.length_c   1.000
_cell.angle_alpha   90.00
_cell.angle_beta   90.00
_cell.angle_gamma   90.00
#
_symmetry.space_group_name_H-M   'P 1'
#
loop_
_entity.id
_entity.type
_entity.pdbx_description
1 polymer ?
#
loop_
_entity_poly.entity_id
_entity_poly.type
_entity_poly.pdbx_seq_one_letter_code
_entity_poly.pdbx_strand_id
1 'polypeptide(L)'
;QLTLPDATLTADHVVSALPASALARALPAEAEPLARELRAIPAASVAVVNLQYEGAALPVTGFGHLVPSSEDPALLGIVYDSVAFPEHDGTPATPGTPSLRLTV
;
A
#
# COMPACT_ATOMS: atom_id res chain seq x y z
N GLN A 1 -11.98 -0.08 29.02
CA GLN A 1 -10.87 0.86 29.27
C GLN A 1 -9.79 0.60 28.23
N LEU A 2 -9.33 1.63 27.55
CA LEU A 2 -8.26 1.58 26.55
C LEU A 2 -6.98 2.11 27.20
N THR A 3 -5.87 1.40 27.02
CA THR A 3 -4.55 1.79 27.56
C THR A 3 -3.70 2.37 26.43
N LEU A 4 -3.30 3.63 26.60
CA LEU A 4 -2.33 4.33 25.76
C LEU A 4 -0.98 4.40 26.49
N PRO A 5 0.11 4.83 25.85
CA PRO A 5 1.42 4.92 26.51
C PRO A 5 1.44 5.82 27.75
N ASP A 6 0.65 6.88 27.77
CA ASP A 6 0.65 7.95 28.77
C ASP A 6 -0.70 8.15 29.47
N ALA A 7 -1.75 7.47 29.02
CA ALA A 7 -3.10 7.70 29.50
C ALA A 7 -3.97 6.44 29.45
N THR A 8 -5.11 6.50 30.15
CA THR A 8 -6.19 5.54 29.99
C THR A 8 -7.49 6.24 29.64
N LEU A 9 -8.27 5.63 28.76
CA LEU A 9 -9.53 6.18 28.26
C LEU A 9 -10.66 5.19 28.54
N THR A 10 -11.81 5.71 28.96
CA THR A 10 -13.04 4.92 29.10
C THR A 10 -13.98 5.27 27.96
N ALA A 11 -14.65 4.27 27.41
CA ALA A 11 -15.62 4.43 26.34
C ALA A 11 -16.74 3.41 26.53
N ASP A 12 -17.96 3.79 26.20
CA ASP A 12 -19.13 2.90 26.22
C ASP A 12 -19.06 1.85 25.10
N HIS A 13 -18.48 2.24 23.96
CA HIS A 13 -18.28 1.38 22.79
C HIS A 13 -16.91 1.61 22.15
N VAL A 14 -16.37 0.57 21.51
CA VAL A 14 -15.12 0.61 20.75
C VAL A 14 -15.35 0.07 19.35
N VAL A 15 -14.99 0.87 18.33
CA VAL A 15 -14.94 0.43 16.94
C VAL A 15 -13.48 0.35 16.54
N SER A 16 -12.99 -0.86 16.24
CA SER A 16 -11.60 -1.07 15.84
C SER A 16 -11.44 -1.00 14.32
N ALA A 17 -10.54 -0.14 13.85
CA ALA A 17 -10.10 -0.07 12.46
C ALA A 17 -8.63 -0.52 12.29
N LEU A 18 -8.07 -1.20 13.31
CA LEU A 18 -6.71 -1.72 13.26
C LEU A 18 -6.63 -2.95 12.32
N PRO A 19 -5.45 -3.24 11.74
CA PRO A 19 -5.19 -4.54 11.14
C PRO A 19 -5.52 -5.67 12.13
N ALA A 20 -6.05 -6.79 11.63
CA ALA A 20 -6.53 -7.89 12.46
C ALA A 20 -5.47 -8.41 13.46
N SER A 21 -4.23 -8.58 12.99
CA SER A 21 -3.11 -9.01 13.83
C SER A 21 -2.76 -8.00 14.93
N ALA A 22 -2.91 -6.70 14.66
CA ALA A 22 -2.70 -5.65 15.66
C ALA A 22 -3.82 -5.64 16.70
N LEU A 23 -5.08 -5.76 16.28
CA LEU A 23 -6.21 -5.87 17.20
C LEU A 23 -6.08 -7.11 18.10
N ALA A 24 -5.69 -8.26 17.54
CA ALA A 24 -5.50 -9.48 18.31
C ALA A 24 -4.46 -9.37 19.44
N ARG A 25 -3.49 -8.46 19.32
CA ARG A 25 -2.52 -8.15 20.39
C ARG A 25 -3.03 -7.14 21.40
N ALA A 26 -3.96 -6.28 21.00
CA ALA A 26 -4.53 -5.24 21.85
C ALA A 26 -5.72 -5.75 22.69
N LEU A 27 -6.32 -6.88 22.30
CA LEU A 27 -7.40 -7.51 23.05
C LEU A 27 -6.91 -8.05 24.40
N PRO A 28 -7.76 -7.99 25.44
CA PRO A 28 -7.42 -8.54 26.75
C PRO A 28 -7.44 -10.08 26.71
N ALA A 29 -6.82 -10.72 27.70
CA ALA A 29 -6.61 -12.17 27.71
C ALA A 29 -7.92 -12.98 27.69
N GLU A 30 -9.01 -12.43 28.23
CA GLU A 30 -10.33 -13.08 28.26
C GLU A 30 -10.96 -13.17 26.86
N ALA A 31 -10.52 -12.33 25.92
CA ALA A 31 -10.96 -12.32 24.53
C ALA A 31 -10.10 -13.21 23.61
N GLU A 32 -9.32 -14.15 24.17
CA GLU A 32 -8.44 -15.04 23.40
C GLU A 32 -9.13 -15.83 22.28
N PRO A 33 -10.38 -16.33 22.40
CA PRO A 33 -11.07 -16.95 21.28
C PRO A 33 -11.18 -16.02 20.06
N LEU A 34 -11.53 -14.74 20.27
CA LEU A 34 -11.60 -13.75 19.19
C LEU A 34 -10.19 -13.40 18.68
N ALA A 35 -9.22 -13.24 19.57
CA ALA A 35 -7.84 -12.95 19.19
C ALA A 35 -7.25 -14.06 18.29
N ARG A 36 -7.60 -15.32 18.54
CA ARG A 36 -7.20 -16.45 17.70
C ARG A 36 -7.75 -16.34 16.28
N GLU A 37 -9.05 -16.06 16.13
CA GLU A 37 -9.67 -15.88 14.82
C GLU A 37 -9.05 -14.69 14.06
N LEU A 38 -8.78 -13.58 14.76
CA LEU A 38 -8.14 -12.42 14.16
C LEU A 38 -6.70 -12.69 13.69
N ARG A 39 -5.93 -13.51 14.42
CA ARG A 39 -4.56 -13.91 14.01
C ARG A 39 -4.56 -14.82 12.78
N ALA A 40 -5.67 -15.50 12.49
CA ALA A 40 -5.79 -16.37 11.32
C ALA A 40 -6.00 -15.61 10.00
N ILE A 41 -6.22 -14.29 10.04
CA ILE A 41 -6.40 -13.45 8.84
C ILE A 41 -5.02 -13.02 8.31
N PRO A 42 -4.56 -13.56 7.16
CA PRO A 42 -3.25 -13.22 6.62
C PRO A 42 -3.26 -11.86 5.92
N ALA A 43 -2.10 -11.20 5.89
CA ALA A 43 -1.83 -10.05 5.04
C ALA A 43 -0.59 -10.35 4.18
N ALA A 44 -0.61 -9.91 2.92
CA ALA A 44 0.56 -9.99 2.05
C ALA A 44 1.42 -8.72 2.19
N SER A 45 2.74 -8.89 2.12
CA SER A 45 3.66 -7.75 2.00
C SER A 45 3.81 -7.37 0.53
N VAL A 46 3.71 -6.08 0.23
CA VAL A 46 3.92 -5.53 -1.11
C VAL A 46 4.94 -4.40 -1.02
N ALA A 47 5.98 -4.45 -1.86
CA ALA A 47 6.93 -3.36 -2.02
C ALA A 47 6.44 -2.47 -3.17
N VAL A 48 6.49 -1.15 -2.98
CA VAL A 48 6.13 -0.16 -4.00
C VAL A 48 7.39 0.56 -4.43
N VAL A 49 7.73 0.49 -5.71
CA VAL A 49 8.91 1.13 -6.29
C VAL A 49 8.48 2.18 -7.30
N ASN A 50 8.78 3.45 -6.98
CA ASN A 50 8.49 4.57 -7.86
C ASN A 50 9.72 4.87 -8.72
N LEU A 51 9.53 4.89 -10.04
CA LEU A 51 10.58 5.15 -11.01
C LEU A 51 10.18 6.37 -11.84
N GLN A 52 11.13 7.27 -12.10
CA GLN A 52 10.92 8.43 -12.96
C GLN A 52 12.02 8.51 -14.01
N TYR A 53 11.61 8.66 -15.25
CA TYR A 53 12.47 8.74 -16.41
C TYR A 53 12.28 10.08 -17.11
N GLU A 54 13.36 10.63 -17.66
CA GLU A 54 13.33 11.85 -18.44
C GLU A 54 13.51 11.50 -19.93
N GLY A 55 12.68 12.08 -20.79
CA GLY A 55 12.72 11.86 -22.24
C GLY A 55 12.29 10.45 -22.68
N ALA A 56 11.80 9.62 -21.77
CA ALA A 56 11.28 8.29 -22.08
C ALA A 56 9.82 8.36 -22.52
N ALA A 57 9.45 7.46 -23.44
CA ALA A 57 8.07 7.26 -23.87
C ALA A 57 7.69 5.80 -23.66
N LEU A 58 6.43 5.58 -23.27
CA LEU A 58 5.89 4.23 -23.16
C LEU A 58 5.64 3.64 -24.56
N PRO A 59 5.83 2.32 -24.74
CA PRO A 59 5.55 1.66 -26.01
C PRO A 59 4.04 1.62 -26.33
N VAL A 60 3.20 1.70 -25.29
CA VAL A 60 1.74 1.72 -25.39
C VAL A 60 1.16 2.69 -24.36
N THR A 61 0.01 3.29 -24.68
CA THR A 61 -0.73 4.14 -23.74
C THR A 61 -1.81 3.32 -23.05
N GLY A 62 -1.84 3.36 -21.72
CA GLY A 62 -2.83 2.66 -20.90
C GLY A 62 -2.62 2.97 -19.42
N PHE A 63 -3.46 2.40 -18.57
CA PHE A 63 -3.32 2.56 -17.11
C PHE A 63 -2.05 1.89 -16.56
N GLY A 64 -1.64 0.78 -17.18
CA GLY A 64 -0.57 -0.08 -16.70
C GLY A 64 -0.74 -1.49 -17.24
N HIS A 65 0.02 -2.43 -16.70
CA HIS A 65 -0.13 -3.85 -16.98
C HIS A 65 0.11 -4.70 -15.73
N LEU A 66 -0.48 -5.89 -15.72
CA LEU A 66 -0.22 -6.91 -14.70
C LEU A 66 0.80 -7.92 -15.22
N VAL A 67 1.56 -8.50 -14.31
CA VAL A 67 2.49 -9.58 -14.62
C VAL A 67 1.91 -10.88 -14.05
N PRO A 68 1.57 -11.88 -14.89
CA PRO A 68 1.13 -13.18 -14.40
C PRO A 68 2.21 -13.83 -13.54
N SER A 69 1.82 -14.53 -12.48
CA SER A 69 2.77 -15.20 -11.58
C SER A 69 3.60 -16.30 -12.25
N SER A 70 3.21 -16.75 -13.45
CA SER A 70 3.98 -17.69 -14.27
C SER A 70 5.18 -17.03 -14.99
N GLU A 71 5.17 -15.71 -15.16
CA GLU A 71 6.23 -14.95 -15.82
C GLU A 71 7.29 -14.49 -14.81
N ASP A 72 6.86 -13.72 -13.80
CA ASP A 72 7.71 -13.31 -12.68
C ASP A 72 6.85 -13.21 -11.41
N PRO A 73 7.04 -14.09 -10.41
CA PRO A 73 6.27 -14.05 -9.17
C PRO A 73 6.63 -12.87 -8.26
N ALA A 74 7.75 -12.17 -8.50
CA ALA A 74 8.16 -11.02 -7.71
C ALA A 74 7.49 -9.70 -8.16
N LEU A 75 7.01 -9.63 -9.41
CA LEU A 75 6.35 -8.47 -9.98
C LEU A 75 4.85 -8.70 -10.06
N LEU A 76 4.06 -7.81 -9.46
CA LEU A 76 2.60 -7.89 -9.52
C LEU A 76 2.04 -7.14 -10.74
N GLY A 77 2.68 -6.02 -11.10
CA GLY A 77 2.26 -5.17 -12.21
C GLY A 77 3.01 -3.85 -12.17
N ILE A 78 2.72 -3.01 -13.16
CA ILE A 78 3.27 -1.67 -13.27
C ILE A 78 2.14 -0.72 -13.64
N VAL A 79 2.01 0.36 -12.87
CA VAL A 79 1.11 1.48 -13.16
C VAL A 79 1.88 2.55 -13.95
N TYR A 80 1.25 3.07 -14.99
CA TYR A 80 1.77 4.14 -15.84
C TYR A 80 1.25 5.48 -15.34
N ASP A 81 1.80 5.97 -14.22
CA ASP A 81 1.28 7.13 -13.49
C ASP A 81 1.08 8.36 -14.38
N SER A 82 2.06 8.70 -15.21
CA SER A 82 2.00 9.88 -16.09
C SER A 82 0.92 9.81 -17.17
N VAL A 83 0.38 8.63 -17.46
CA VAL A 83 -0.75 8.49 -18.38
C VAL A 83 -2.05 8.86 -17.68
N ALA A 84 -2.21 8.45 -16.41
CA ALA A 84 -3.41 8.71 -15.64
C ALA A 84 -3.43 10.13 -15.04
N PHE A 85 -2.29 10.60 -14.57
CA PHE A 85 -2.13 11.89 -13.89
C PHE A 85 -0.83 12.59 -14.31
N PRO A 86 -0.75 13.12 -15.55
CA PRO A 86 0.43 13.87 -16.02
C PRO A 86 0.82 15.04 -15.10
N GLU A 87 -0.15 15.65 -14.42
CA GLU A 87 0.06 16.74 -13.46
C GLU A 87 0.88 16.36 -12.23
N HIS A 88 1.10 15.07 -11.97
CA HIS A 88 1.93 14.56 -10.90
C HIS A 88 3.37 14.25 -11.33
N ASP A 89 3.73 14.55 -12.57
CA ASP A 89 5.10 14.38 -13.05
C ASP A 89 6.05 15.33 -12.31
N GLY A 90 7.18 14.80 -11.85
CA GLY A 90 8.22 15.61 -11.22
C GLY A 90 8.87 16.55 -12.23
N THR A 91 9.44 17.64 -11.72
CA THR A 91 10.15 18.61 -12.57
C THR A 91 11.32 17.94 -13.30
N PRO A 92 11.36 17.95 -14.64
CA PRO A 92 12.47 17.37 -15.40
C PRO A 92 13.76 18.16 -15.15
N ALA A 93 14.90 17.47 -15.19
CA ALA A 93 16.20 18.13 -14.99
C ALA A 93 16.52 19.06 -16.18
N THR A 94 16.09 18.68 -17.39
CA THR A 94 16.21 19.48 -18.61
C THR A 94 14.87 20.14 -18.96
N PRO A 95 14.81 21.48 -19.07
CA PRO A 95 13.59 22.18 -19.44
C PRO A 95 13.02 21.73 -20.79
N GLY A 96 11.71 21.47 -20.82
CA GLY A 96 10.99 21.07 -22.04
C GLY A 96 11.04 19.58 -22.36
N THR A 97 11.74 18.77 -21.55
CA THR A 97 11.78 17.32 -21.73
C THR A 97 10.61 16.66 -20.99
N PRO A 98 9.84 15.76 -21.62
CA PRO A 98 8.77 15.05 -20.92
C PRO A 98 9.35 14.16 -19.82
N SER A 99 8.58 13.99 -18.74
CA SER A 99 8.91 13.01 -17.70
C SER A 99 7.90 11.88 -17.72
N LEU A 100 8.35 10.68 -17.35
CA LEU A 100 7.55 9.48 -17.26
C LEU A 100 7.74 8.86 -15.88
N ARG A 101 6.68 8.84 -15.08
CA ARG A 101 6.60 8.21 -13.78
C ARG A 101 5.86 6.88 -13.88
N LEU A 102 6.42 5.86 -13.24
CA LEU A 102 5.88 4.51 -13.14
C LEU A 102 5.91 4.05 -11.68
N THR A 103 4.94 3.22 -11.31
CA THR A 103 4.89 2.58 -10.00
C THR A 103 4.84 1.07 -10.21
N VAL A 104 5.85 0.37 -9.69
CA VAL A 104 5.95 -1.10 -9.65
C VAL A 104 5.51 -1.62 -8.30
#